data_AF-A0A1Y4QDD2-F1
#
_entry.id   AF-A0A1Y4QDD2-F1
#
_cell.length_a   1.000
_cell.length_b   1.000
_cell.length_c   1.000
_cell.angle_alpha   90.00
_cell.angle_beta   90.00
_cell.angle_gamma   90.00
#
_symmetry.space_group_name_H-M   'P 1'
#
loop_
_entity.id
_entity.type
_entity.pdbx_description
1 polymer ?
#
loop_
_entity_poly.entity_id
_entity_poly.type
_entity_poly.pdbx_seq_one_letter_code
_entity_poly.pdbx_strand_id
1 'polypeptide(L)' 'MDKKETLCIMVMSSGLMIMIIAYLDIVSILTSIFNRLLGLNLPDIFFNSFAFRAVFMALGAIILLIGGLIYKNTNNQ' A
#
# COMPACT_ATOMS: atom_id res chain seq x y z
N MET A 1 17.90 -18.01 12.10
CA MET A 1 17.39 -16.72 11.62
C MET A 1 18.05 -15.64 12.44
N ASP A 2 18.90 -14.85 11.80
CA ASP A 2 19.66 -13.80 12.47
C ASP A 2 18.70 -12.69 12.94
N LYS A 3 18.99 -11.99 14.06
CA LYS A 3 18.07 -10.96 14.60
C LYS A 3 17.73 -9.88 13.56
N LYS A 4 18.66 -9.62 12.63
CA LYS A 4 18.51 -8.69 11.52
C LYS A 4 17.52 -9.18 10.45
N GLU A 5 17.50 -10.47 10.15
CA GLU A 5 16.54 -11.06 9.21
C GLU A 5 15.11 -10.97 9.73
N THR A 6 14.91 -11.26 11.03
CA THR A 6 13.58 -11.15 11.67
C THR A 6 13.05 -9.71 11.63
N LEU A 7 13.91 -8.72 11.93
CA LEU A 7 13.55 -7.30 11.81
C LEU A 7 13.20 -6.93 10.37
N CYS A 8 13.96 -7.42 9.41
CA CYS A 8 13.72 -7.15 8.00
C CYS A 8 12.37 -7.72 7.52
N ILE A 9 12.06 -8.96 7.90
CA ILE A 9 10.79 -9.61 7.58
C ILE A 9 9.61 -8.86 8.23
N MET A 10 9.77 -8.38 9.47
CA MET A 10 8.73 -7.59 10.15
C MET A 10 8.49 -6.22 9.48
N VAL A 11 9.54 -5.54 9.03
CA VAL A 11 9.41 -4.27 8.31
C VAL A 11 8.73 -4.50 6.96
N MET A 12 9.15 -5.50 6.20
CA MET A 12 8.53 -5.83 4.91
C MET A 12 7.07 -6.24 5.06
N SER A 13 6.72 -7.07 6.06
CA SER A 13 5.34 -7.51 6.28
C SER A 13 4.42 -6.35 6.68
N SER A 14 4.90 -5.40 7.48
CA SER A 14 4.12 -4.21 7.84
C SER A 14 3.83 -3.31 6.63
N GLY A 15 4.81 -3.08 5.75
CA GLY A 15 4.61 -2.34 4.50
C GLY A 15 3.63 -3.04 3.54
N LEU A 16 3.69 -4.37 3.47
CA LEU A 16 2.79 -5.19 2.67
C LEU A 16 1.35 -5.13 3.20
N MET A 17 1.17 -5.16 4.51
CA MET A 17 -0.14 -5.06 5.15
C MET A 17 -0.80 -3.69 4.91
N ILE A 18 -0.01 -2.60 4.96
CA ILE A 18 -0.48 -1.25 4.61
C ILE A 18 -0.91 -1.18 3.13
N MET A 19 -0.15 -1.77 2.22
CA MET A 19 -0.52 -1.83 0.81
C MET A 19 -1.79 -2.66 0.55
N ILE A 20 -1.98 -3.78 1.25
CA ILE A 20 -3.19 -4.61 1.11
C ILE A 20 -4.43 -3.85 1.59
N ILE A 21 -4.35 -3.14 2.71
CA ILE A 21 -5.45 -2.31 3.23
C ILE A 21 -5.81 -1.22 2.21
N ALA A 22 -4.81 -0.53 1.66
CA ALA A 22 -5.02 0.48 0.62
C ALA A 22 -5.60 -0.13 -0.68
N TYR A 23 -5.20 -1.35 -1.05
CA TYR A 23 -5.69 -2.04 -2.25
C TYR A 23 -7.15 -2.49 -2.13
N LEU A 24 -7.55 -3.08 -1.00
CA LEU A 24 -8.95 -3.46 -0.74
C LEU A 24 -9.87 -2.24 -0.84
N ASP A 25 -9.37 -1.09 -0.38
CA ASP A 25 -10.04 0.18 -0.53
C ASP A 25 -10.14 0.65 -2.00
N ILE A 26 -9.09 0.47 -2.81
CA ILE A 26 -9.13 0.77 -4.26
C ILE A 26 -10.15 -0.09 -4.99
N VAL A 27 -10.29 -1.37 -4.64
CA VAL A 27 -11.33 -2.26 -5.20
C VAL A 27 -12.72 -1.70 -4.92
N SER A 28 -12.95 -1.16 -3.71
CA SER A 28 -14.21 -0.53 -3.30
C SER A 28 -14.48 0.77 -4.07
N ILE A 29 -13.44 1.59 -4.33
CA ILE A 29 -13.54 2.76 -5.22
C ILE A 29 -13.84 2.32 -6.65
N LEU A 30 -13.18 1.29 -7.16
CA LEU A 30 -13.36 0.83 -8.53
C LEU A 30 -14.77 0.30 -8.76
N THR A 31 -15.33 -0.44 -7.79
CA THR A 31 -16.75 -0.86 -7.85
C THR A 31 -17.69 0.33 -7.79
N SER A 32 -17.38 1.35 -6.99
CA SER A 32 -18.19 2.56 -6.93
C SER A 32 -18.06 3.42 -8.20
N ILE A 33 -16.87 3.53 -8.80
CA ILE A 33 -16.65 4.16 -10.11
C ILE A 33 -17.41 3.40 -11.19
N PHE A 34 -17.37 2.07 -11.21
CA PHE A 34 -18.15 1.26 -12.14
C PHE A 34 -19.66 1.51 -11.99
N ASN A 35 -20.16 1.53 -10.75
CA ASN A 35 -21.56 1.88 -10.46
C ASN A 35 -21.94 3.30 -10.93
N ARG A 36 -20.96 4.20 -11.00
CA ARG A 36 -21.17 5.59 -11.35
C ARG A 36 -20.92 5.91 -12.82
N LEU A 37 -20.00 5.20 -13.48
CA LEU A 37 -19.84 5.17 -14.94
C LEU A 37 -21.10 4.64 -15.62
N LEU A 38 -21.83 3.75 -14.93
CA LEU A 38 -23.18 3.30 -15.30
C LEU A 38 -24.27 4.35 -15.06
N GLY A 39 -23.93 5.59 -14.64
CA GLY A 39 -24.84 6.74 -14.64
C GLY A 39 -25.22 7.31 -13.27
N LEU A 40 -24.32 7.33 -12.29
CA LEU A 40 -24.55 7.95 -10.98
C LEU A 40 -23.48 9.01 -10.72
N ASN A 41 -23.87 10.29 -10.69
CA ASN A 41 -22.98 11.46 -10.55
C ASN A 41 -21.97 11.30 -9.39
N LEU A 42 -20.67 11.52 -9.66
CA LEU A 42 -19.60 11.46 -8.66
C LEU A 42 -19.45 12.76 -7.85
N PRO A 43 -19.76 12.79 -6.55
CA PRO A 43 -19.36 13.86 -5.62
C PRO A 43 -17.86 13.90 -5.31
N ASP A 44 -17.37 15.11 -5.04
CA ASP A 44 -15.97 15.49 -4.73
C ASP A 44 -15.28 14.67 -3.63
N ILE A 45 -16.06 14.08 -2.72
CA ILE A 45 -15.59 13.23 -1.61
C ILE A 45 -14.77 12.04 -2.15
N PHE A 46 -15.07 11.57 -3.37
CA PHE A 46 -14.36 10.46 -4.00
C PHE A 46 -12.90 10.77 -4.35
N PHE A 47 -12.63 11.98 -4.84
CA PHE A 47 -11.27 12.37 -5.19
C PHE A 47 -10.38 12.50 -3.95
N ASN A 48 -10.96 12.99 -2.85
CA ASN A 48 -10.23 13.11 -1.60
C ASN A 48 -9.93 11.74 -0.98
N SER A 49 -10.87 10.78 -1.03
CA SER A 49 -10.63 9.39 -0.61
C SER A 49 -9.60 8.69 -1.49
N PHE A 50 -9.60 8.93 -2.81
CA PHE A 50 -8.60 8.38 -3.73
C PHE A 50 -7.20 8.93 -3.47
N ALA A 51 -7.06 10.25 -3.30
CA ALA A 51 -5.78 10.89 -3.01
C ALA A 51 -5.18 10.40 -1.68
N PHE A 52 -6.01 10.28 -0.62
CA PHE A 52 -5.58 9.72 0.65
C PHE A 52 -5.04 8.29 0.50
N ARG A 53 -5.72 7.45 -0.28
CA ARG A 53 -5.30 6.06 -0.52
C ARG A 53 -4.03 5.95 -1.35
N ALA A 54 -3.84 6.82 -2.34
CA ALA A 54 -2.60 6.90 -3.11
C ALA A 54 -1.39 7.24 -2.23
N VAL A 55 -1.57 8.14 -1.26
CA VAL A 55 -0.53 8.51 -0.28
C VAL A 55 -0.18 7.31 0.62
N PHE A 56 -1.18 6.58 1.13
CA PHE A 56 -0.95 5.38 1.95
C PHE A 56 -0.25 4.27 1.17
N MET A 57 -0.62 4.06 -0.09
CA MET A 57 0.06 3.10 -0.97
C MET A 57 1.52 3.51 -1.22
N ALA A 58 1.78 4.79 -1.44
CA ALA A 58 3.15 5.31 -1.59
C ALA A 58 3.98 5.10 -0.31
N LEU A 59 3.40 5.36 0.87
CA LEU A 59 4.06 5.11 2.16
C LEU A 59 4.38 3.62 2.36
N GLY A 60 3.44 2.72 2.07
CA GLY A 60 3.67 1.27 2.14
C GLY A 60 4.76 0.81 1.18
N ALA A 61 4.79 1.35 -0.05
CA ALA A 61 5.83 1.06 -1.04
C ALA A 61 7.22 1.54 -0.58
N ILE A 62 7.33 2.73 0.02
CA ILE A 62 8.58 3.24 0.59
C ILE A 62 9.09 2.32 1.70
N ILE A 63 8.22 1.89 2.61
CA ILE A 63 8.59 0.97 3.70
C ILE A 63 9.08 -0.38 3.15
N LEU A 64 8.42 -0.91 2.11
CA LEU A 64 8.84 -2.14 1.44
C LEU A 64 10.21 -1.99 0.76
N LEU A 65 10.45 -0.86 0.08
CA LEU A 65 11.75 -0.57 -0.54
C LEU A 65 12.86 -0.47 0.51
N ILE A 66 12.59 0.18 1.66
CA ILE A 66 13.55 0.26 2.78
C ILE A 66 13.85 -1.14 3.33
N GLY A 67 12.82 -1.96 3.58
CA GLY A 67 12.99 -3.35 4.01
C GLY A 67 13.80 -4.17 3.01
N GLY A 68 13.49 -4.08 1.72
CA GLY A 68 14.23 -4.76 0.66
C GLY A 68 15.69 -4.31 0.56
N LEU A 69 15.97 -3.02 0.77
CA LEU A 69 17.35 -2.49 0.80
C LEU A 69 18.13 -3.04 1.99
N ILE A 70 17.52 -3.07 3.17
CA ILE A 70 18.12 -3.63 4.39
C ILE A 70 18.40 -5.12 4.22
N TYR A 71 17.46 -5.88 3.61
CA TYR A 71 17.65 -7.29 3.28
C TYR A 71 18.84 -7.50 2.37
N LYS A 72 18.89 -6.77 1.25
CA LYS A 72 19.98 -6.84 0.27
C LYS A 72 21.33 -6.53 0.90
N ASN A 73 21.39 -5.53 1.78
CA ASN A 73 22.63 -5.12 2.43
C ASN A 73 23.07 -6.10 3.54
N THR A 74 22.13 -6.81 4.15
CA THR A 74 22.43 -7.88 5.13
C THR A 74 22.93 -9.16 4.45
N ASN A 75 22.42 -9.50 3.26
CA ASN A 75 22.81 -10.71 2.51
C ASN A 75 24.04 -10.53 1.60
N ASN A 76 24.51 -9.29 1.40
CA ASN A 76 25.74 -8.98 0.68
C ASN A 76 26.98 -8.84 1.61
N GLN A 77 26.81 -9.11 2.91
CA GLN A 77 27.92 -9.29 3.87
C GLN A 77 28.17 -10.78 4.10
#